data_AF-A0A7C4CM99-F1
#
_entry.id   AF-A0A7C4CM99-F1
#
_cell.length_a   1.000
_cell.length_b   1.000
_cell.length_c   1.000
_cell.angle_alpha   90.00
_cell.angle_beta   90.00
_cell.angle_gamma   90.00
#
_symmetry.space_group_name_H-M   'P 1'
#
loop_
_entity.id
_entity.type
_entity.pdbx_description
1 polymer ?
#
loop_
_entity_poly.entity_id
_entity_poly.type
_entity_poly.pdbx_seq_one_letter_code
_entity_poly.pdbx_strand_id
1 'polypeptide(L)'
;MESRKKLEEAFRLLNEGKTSFRDLESKLGVPKSTLHRWYVKWLKSRIEERRRALADLEQKISRLQMEFNTLKNEYEEKSRVLEEEHSKRRKSLEGEIERLKRDYETIKASFERQGISWDEGLAIVANVVPLKNEREILRGEVERLKLQAYSSALTALRTMKRNFAELSPDCGLSTIYGLTGSKTSYQSLRRLKANSTVH
;
A
#
# COMPACT_ATOMS: atom_id res chain seq x y z
N MET A 1 19.82 -21.56 57.10
CA MET A 1 19.27 -20.41 56.34
C MET A 1 18.67 -19.35 57.25
N GLU A 2 17.97 -19.74 58.32
CA GLU A 2 17.26 -18.83 59.21
C GLU A 2 18.17 -17.88 60.02
N SER A 3 19.33 -18.36 60.46
CA SER A 3 20.33 -17.54 61.19
C SER A 3 20.92 -16.41 60.34
N ARG A 4 20.98 -16.57 59.02
CA ARG A 4 21.50 -15.54 58.09
C ARG A 4 20.50 -14.40 57.90
N LYS A 5 19.21 -14.73 57.76
CA LYS A 5 18.14 -13.72 57.66
C LYS A 5 18.01 -12.89 58.94
N LYS A 6 18.08 -13.55 60.11
CA LYS A 6 18.09 -12.88 61.42
C LYS A 6 19.29 -11.93 61.58
N LEU A 7 20.47 -12.34 61.09
CA LEU A 7 21.67 -11.51 61.11
C LEU A 7 21.58 -10.32 60.13
N GLU A 8 21.02 -10.53 58.94
CA GLU A 8 20.78 -9.46 57.96
C GLU A 8 19.79 -8.42 58.48
N GLU A 9 18.72 -8.85 59.15
CA GLU A 9 17.75 -7.95 59.79
C GLU A 9 18.37 -7.18 60.96
N ALA A 10 19.19 -7.84 61.78
CA ALA A 10 19.95 -7.19 62.85
C ALA A 10 20.89 -6.10 62.32
N PHE A 11 21.61 -6.37 61.23
CA PHE A 11 22.47 -5.37 60.58
C PHE A 11 21.69 -4.26 59.89
N ARG A 12 20.50 -4.55 59.36
CA ARG A 12 19.59 -3.52 58.84
C ARG A 12 19.18 -2.55 59.95
N LEU A 13 18.71 -3.07 61.09
CA LEU A 13 18.32 -2.24 62.24
C LEU A 13 19.48 -1.41 62.78
N LEU A 14 20.69 -1.99 62.78
CA LEU A 14 21.91 -1.28 63.20
C LEU A 14 22.24 -0.12 62.25
N ASN A 15 22.13 -0.34 60.93
CA ASN A 15 22.38 0.68 59.92
C ASN A 15 21.31 1.79 59.95
N GLU A 16 20.08 1.48 60.35
CA GLU A 16 19.00 2.44 60.57
C GLU A 16 19.13 3.20 61.91
N GLY A 17 20.14 2.88 62.74
CA GLY A 17 20.34 3.49 64.07
C GLY A 17 19.34 3.03 65.13
N LYS A 18 18.56 1.97 64.86
CA LYS A 18 17.50 1.46 65.76
C LYS A 18 17.99 0.48 66.82
N THR A 19 19.24 0.05 66.75
CA THR A 19 19.89 -0.83 67.72
C THR A 19 21.37 -0.49 67.78
N SER A 20 22.03 -0.77 68.90
CA SER A 20 23.49 -0.68 69.02
C SER A 20 24.15 -2.05 68.90
N PHE A 21 25.48 -2.06 68.67
CA PHE A 21 26.25 -3.31 68.71
C PHE A 21 26.19 -4.01 70.08
N ARG A 22 26.02 -3.26 71.18
CA ARG A 22 25.89 -3.83 72.53
C ARG A 22 24.56 -4.56 72.67
N ASP A 23 23.48 -3.99 72.16
CA ASP A 23 22.15 -4.64 72.18
C ASP A 23 22.15 -5.92 71.32
N LEU A 24 22.88 -5.90 70.19
CA LEU A 24 23.05 -7.08 69.34
C LEU A 24 23.92 -8.16 69.98
N GLU A 25 24.96 -7.77 70.71
CA GLU A 25 25.80 -8.69 71.49
C GLU A 25 24.96 -9.43 72.55
N SER A 26 24.11 -8.70 73.29
CA SER A 26 23.18 -9.31 74.26
C SER A 26 22.12 -10.21 73.61
N LYS A 27 21.57 -9.82 72.45
CA LYS A 27 20.52 -10.60 71.76
C LYS A 27 21.06 -11.84 71.06
N LEU A 28 22.27 -11.78 70.50
CA LEU A 28 22.84 -12.85 69.67
C LEU A 28 23.88 -13.69 70.41
N GLY A 29 24.36 -13.26 71.58
CA GLY A 29 25.40 -13.94 72.34
C GLY A 29 26.76 -13.94 71.64
N VAL A 30 26.99 -12.97 70.75
CA VAL A 30 28.23 -12.89 69.93
C VAL A 30 29.02 -11.64 70.33
N PRO A 31 30.34 -11.75 70.58
CA PRO A 31 31.17 -10.62 70.95
C PRO A 31 31.09 -9.45 69.95
N LYS A 32 31.09 -8.22 70.47
CA LYS A 32 31.05 -6.99 69.66
C LYS A 32 32.10 -6.95 68.52
N SER A 33 33.31 -7.44 68.75
CA SER A 33 34.38 -7.48 67.74
C SER A 33 34.02 -8.37 66.53
N THR A 34 33.41 -9.53 66.80
CA THR A 34 32.93 -10.47 65.78
C THR A 34 31.75 -9.87 65.01
N LEU A 35 30.79 -9.24 65.71
CA LEU A 35 29.68 -8.53 65.09
C LEU A 35 30.17 -7.39 64.19
N HIS A 36 31.18 -6.63 64.61
CA HIS A 36 31.77 -5.56 63.81
C HIS A 36 32.41 -6.10 62.52
N ARG A 37 33.20 -7.18 62.62
CA ARG A 37 33.79 -7.84 61.45
C ARG A 37 32.74 -8.32 60.46
N TRP A 38 31.66 -8.93 60.95
CA TRP A 38 30.55 -9.38 60.11
C TRP A 38 29.79 -8.22 59.49
N TYR A 39 29.55 -7.15 60.25
CA TYR A 39 28.90 -5.93 59.76
C TYR A 39 29.71 -5.27 58.65
N VAL A 40 31.03 -5.13 58.81
CA VAL A 40 31.92 -4.60 57.76
C VAL A 40 31.88 -5.48 56.51
N LYS A 41 31.89 -6.81 56.66
CA LYS A 41 31.77 -7.73 55.52
C LYS A 41 30.42 -7.57 54.82
N TRP A 42 29.33 -7.46 55.58
CA TRP A 42 27.98 -7.23 55.08
C TRP A 42 27.86 -5.91 54.31
N LEU A 43 28.42 -4.81 54.86
CA LEU A 43 28.46 -3.52 54.19
C LEU A 43 29.24 -3.58 52.86
N LYS A 44 30.40 -4.25 52.84
CA LYS A 44 31.16 -4.44 51.60
C LYS A 44 30.35 -5.16 50.52
N SER A 45 29.64 -6.23 50.88
CA SER A 45 28.75 -6.94 49.95
C SER A 45 27.62 -6.05 49.43
N ARG A 46 26.99 -5.25 50.30
CA ARG A 46 25.93 -4.30 49.89
C ARG A 46 26.44 -3.20 48.97
N ILE A 47 27.63 -2.66 49.25
CA ILE A 47 28.26 -1.65 48.39
C ILE A 47 28.52 -2.24 47.01
N GLU A 48 29.05 -3.47 46.95
CA GLU A 48 29.33 -4.14 45.69
C GLU A 48 28.06 -4.45 44.88
N GLU A 49 27.00 -4.93 45.54
CA GLU A 49 25.69 -5.12 44.90
C GLU A 49 25.13 -3.81 44.33
N ARG A 50 25.23 -2.70 45.10
CA ARG A 50 24.79 -1.39 44.64
C ARG A 50 25.62 -0.86 43.47
N ARG A 51 26.94 -1.11 43.47
CA ARG A 51 27.82 -0.73 42.35
C ARG A 51 27.43 -1.43 41.06
N ARG A 52 27.12 -2.73 41.13
CA ARG A 52 26.65 -3.50 39.96
C ARG A 52 25.31 -2.97 39.47
N ALA A 53 24.35 -2.76 40.37
CA ALA A 53 23.06 -2.20 40.01
C ALA A 53 23.19 -0.81 39.37
N LEU A 54 24.12 0.02 39.87
CA LEU A 54 24.41 1.33 39.29
C LEU A 54 25.01 1.20 37.87
N ALA A 55 25.98 0.31 37.67
CA ALA A 55 26.56 0.06 36.35
C ALA A 55 25.51 -0.46 35.34
N ASP A 56 24.61 -1.34 35.77
CA ASP A 56 23.51 -1.85 34.94
C ASP A 56 22.54 -0.72 34.55
N LEU A 57 22.23 0.19 35.49
CA LEU A 57 21.39 1.36 35.24
C LEU A 57 22.06 2.35 34.29
N GLU A 58 23.35 2.61 34.46
CA GLU A 58 24.12 3.46 33.55
C GLU A 58 24.10 2.90 32.12
N GLN A 59 24.34 1.59 31.97
CA GLN A 59 24.27 0.93 30.67
C GLN A 59 22.87 1.04 30.04
N LYS A 60 21.81 0.87 30.85
CA LYS A 60 20.43 1.00 30.38
C LYS A 60 20.11 2.44 29.94
N ILE A 61 20.58 3.44 30.70
CA ILE A 61 20.42 4.86 30.34
C ILE A 61 21.13 5.14 29.01
N SER A 62 22.38 4.71 28.84
CA SER A 62 23.11 4.91 27.58
C SER A 62 22.40 4.25 26.40
N ARG A 63 21.85 3.05 26.58
CA ARG A 63 21.07 2.38 25.53
C ARG A 63 19.82 3.17 25.16
N LEU A 64 19.03 3.58 26.14
CA LEU A 64 17.80 4.36 25.91
C LEU A 64 18.10 5.70 25.25
N GLN A 65 19.21 6.35 25.60
CA GLN A 65 19.64 7.58 24.94
C GLN A 65 19.97 7.37 23.46
N MET A 66 20.63 6.26 23.12
CA MET A 66 20.89 5.91 21.71
C MET A 66 19.57 5.63 20.96
N GLU A 67 18.69 4.80 21.53
CA GLU A 67 17.38 4.49 20.92
C GLU A 67 16.54 5.76 20.71
N PHE A 68 16.53 6.66 21.70
CA PHE A 68 15.85 7.96 21.59
C PHE A 68 16.41 8.81 20.45
N ASN A 69 17.74 8.91 20.34
CA ASN A 69 18.37 9.68 19.27
C ASN A 69 18.08 9.09 17.89
N THR A 70 18.11 7.75 17.76
CA THR A 70 17.73 7.08 16.51
C THR A 70 16.28 7.40 16.15
N LEU A 71 15.34 7.22 17.09
CA LEU A 71 13.92 7.48 16.84
C LEU A 71 13.65 8.95 16.50
N LYS A 72 14.35 9.88 17.17
CA LYS A 72 14.27 11.30 16.88
C LYS A 72 14.70 11.61 15.45
N ASN A 73 15.84 11.06 15.01
CA ASN A 73 16.33 11.26 13.65
C ASN A 73 15.38 10.67 12.60
N GLU A 74 14.83 9.48 12.86
CA GLU A 74 13.83 8.86 11.97
C GLU A 74 12.56 9.70 11.86
N TYR A 75 12.10 10.29 12.98
CA TYR A 75 10.95 11.18 12.99
C TYR A 75 11.21 12.45 12.18
N GLU A 76 12.37 13.10 12.40
CA GLU A 76 12.76 14.31 11.69
C GLU A 76 12.85 14.06 10.17
N GLU A 77 13.44 12.94 9.75
CA GLU A 77 13.55 12.59 8.34
C GLU A 77 12.18 12.27 7.72
N LYS A 78 11.33 11.50 8.40
CA LYS A 78 9.96 11.24 7.92
C LYS A 78 9.16 12.52 7.80
N SER A 79 9.28 13.43 8.76
CA SER A 79 8.60 14.72 8.73
C SER A 79 9.08 15.57 7.54
N ARG A 80 10.39 15.57 7.26
CA ARG A 80 10.98 16.29 6.12
C ARG A 80 10.46 15.75 4.79
N VAL A 81 10.48 14.43 4.61
CA VAL A 81 10.00 13.79 3.38
C VAL A 81 8.52 14.09 3.15
N LEU A 82 7.70 13.99 4.19
CA LEU A 82 6.26 14.28 4.11
C LEU A 82 6.00 15.74 3.69
N GLU A 83 6.74 16.69 4.27
CA GLU A 83 6.62 18.10 3.90
C GLU A 83 7.03 18.36 2.44
N GLU A 84 8.10 17.71 1.97
CA GLU A 84 8.51 17.79 0.57
C GLU A 84 7.47 17.22 -0.39
N GLU A 85 6.87 16.07 -0.06
CA GLU A 85 5.81 15.46 -0.86
C GLU A 85 4.56 16.34 -0.91
N HIS A 86 4.11 16.87 0.24
CA HIS A 86 2.99 17.79 0.29
C HIS A 86 3.26 19.08 -0.49
N SER A 87 4.47 19.63 -0.38
CA SER A 87 4.87 20.82 -1.14
C SER A 87 4.85 20.58 -2.65
N LYS A 88 5.39 19.45 -3.11
CA LYS A 88 5.35 19.04 -4.53
C LYS A 88 3.91 18.85 -5.01
N ARG A 89 3.09 18.14 -4.24
CA ARG A 89 1.69 17.88 -4.59
C ARG A 89 0.89 19.19 -4.66
N ARG A 90 1.12 20.10 -3.72
CA ARG A 90 0.48 21.43 -3.71
C ARG A 90 0.82 22.20 -4.99
N LYS A 91 2.11 22.34 -5.33
CA LYS A 91 2.54 23.03 -6.55
C LYS A 91 1.97 22.40 -7.82
N SER A 92 1.89 21.06 -7.87
CA SER A 92 1.28 20.35 -9.00
C SER A 92 -0.20 20.67 -9.15
N LEU A 93 -0.96 20.66 -8.04
CA LEU A 93 -2.39 20.95 -8.05
C LEU A 93 -2.67 22.43 -8.38
N GLU A 94 -1.86 23.36 -7.85
CA GLU A 94 -1.92 24.77 -8.21
C GLU A 94 -1.70 24.95 -9.73
N GLY A 95 -0.70 24.27 -10.30
CA GLY A 95 -0.47 24.28 -11.74
C GLY A 95 -1.62 23.71 -12.58
N GLU A 96 -2.30 22.67 -12.08
CA GLU A 96 -3.46 22.07 -12.73
C GLU A 96 -4.69 22.99 -12.67
N ILE A 97 -4.97 23.59 -11.51
CA ILE A 97 -6.03 24.59 -11.35
C ILE A 97 -5.80 25.76 -12.31
N GLU A 98 -4.56 26.23 -12.42
CA GLU A 98 -4.22 27.37 -13.29
C GLU A 98 -4.40 27.02 -14.76
N ARG A 99 -4.13 25.76 -15.14
CA ARG A 99 -4.40 25.25 -16.48
C ARG A 99 -5.91 25.18 -16.74
N LEU A 100 -6.67 24.57 -15.83
CA LEU A 100 -8.13 24.44 -15.95
C LEU A 100 -8.82 25.80 -16.02
N LYS A 101 -8.34 26.81 -15.28
CA LYS A 101 -8.83 28.19 -15.40
C LYS A 101 -8.61 28.76 -16.80
N ARG A 102 -7.42 28.57 -17.40
CA ARG A 102 -7.15 29.02 -18.77
C ARG A 102 -8.01 28.29 -19.80
N ASP A 103 -8.18 26.97 -19.64
CA ASP A 103 -9.01 26.15 -20.51
C ASP A 103 -10.48 26.59 -20.41
N TYR A 104 -10.97 26.83 -19.19
CA TYR A 104 -12.29 27.38 -18.93
C TYR A 104 -12.52 28.70 -19.68
N GLU A 105 -11.62 29.67 -19.52
CA GLU A 105 -11.74 30.96 -20.22
C GLU A 105 -11.68 30.80 -21.75
N THR A 106 -10.84 29.88 -22.25
CA THR A 106 -10.74 29.60 -23.68
C THR A 106 -12.03 29.03 -24.25
N ILE A 107 -12.63 28.05 -23.56
CA ILE A 107 -13.89 27.43 -23.96
C ILE A 107 -15.02 28.46 -23.86
N LYS A 108 -15.08 29.23 -22.78
CA LYS A 108 -16.07 30.30 -22.61
C LYS A 108 -16.01 31.31 -23.75
N ALA A 109 -14.82 31.83 -24.05
CA ALA A 109 -14.62 32.75 -25.17
C ALA A 109 -14.96 32.11 -26.54
N SER A 110 -14.89 30.78 -26.67
CA SER A 110 -15.28 30.08 -27.91
C SER A 110 -16.81 30.01 -28.09
N PHE A 111 -17.58 29.86 -27.02
CA PHE A 111 -19.05 29.94 -27.05
C PHE A 111 -19.50 31.37 -27.32
N GLU A 112 -18.92 32.34 -26.63
CA GLU A 112 -19.26 33.76 -26.81
C GLU A 112 -18.99 34.23 -28.25
N ARG A 113 -17.88 33.79 -28.86
CA ARG A 113 -17.58 34.04 -30.29
C ARG A 113 -18.62 33.45 -31.25
N GLN A 114 -19.34 32.41 -30.84
CA GLN A 114 -20.43 31.80 -31.60
C GLN A 114 -21.78 32.44 -31.29
N GLY A 115 -21.82 33.49 -30.45
CA GLY A 115 -23.06 34.14 -30.03
C GLY A 115 -23.87 33.32 -29.03
N ILE A 116 -23.26 32.32 -28.38
CA ILE A 116 -23.90 31.44 -27.39
C ILE A 116 -23.44 31.92 -26.01
N SER A 117 -24.40 32.16 -25.10
CA SER A 117 -24.05 32.51 -23.72
C SER A 117 -23.41 31.33 -22.99
N TRP A 118 -22.64 31.59 -21.93
CA TRP A 118 -21.99 30.51 -21.17
C TRP A 118 -22.99 29.48 -20.61
N ASP A 119 -24.14 29.95 -20.11
CA ASP A 119 -25.18 29.08 -19.55
C ASP A 119 -25.85 28.21 -20.63
N GLU A 120 -26.11 28.77 -21.82
CA GLU A 120 -26.60 28.00 -22.97
C GLU A 120 -25.55 26.98 -23.44
N GLY A 121 -24.28 27.37 -23.48
CA GLY A 121 -23.16 26.48 -23.79
C GLY A 121 -23.07 25.30 -22.83
N LEU A 122 -23.22 25.55 -21.52
CA LEU A 122 -23.29 24.50 -20.50
C LEU A 122 -24.49 23.57 -20.70
N ALA A 123 -25.67 24.11 -21.01
CA ALA A 123 -26.86 23.31 -21.28
C ALA A 123 -26.68 22.42 -22.52
N ILE A 124 -26.06 22.93 -23.58
CA ILE A 124 -25.70 22.16 -24.78
C ILE A 124 -24.74 21.03 -24.40
N VAL A 125 -23.66 21.32 -23.68
CA VAL A 125 -22.67 20.31 -23.25
C VAL A 125 -23.32 19.22 -22.39
N ALA A 126 -24.19 19.61 -21.45
CA ALA A 126 -24.93 18.67 -20.60
C ALA A 126 -25.79 17.69 -21.41
N ASN A 127 -26.38 18.13 -22.52
CA ASN A 127 -27.16 17.27 -23.43
C ASN A 127 -26.27 16.43 -24.36
N VAL A 128 -25.12 16.94 -24.77
CA VAL A 128 -24.21 16.24 -25.71
C VAL A 128 -23.48 15.06 -25.03
N VAL A 129 -23.15 15.16 -23.74
CA VAL A 129 -22.43 14.09 -23.01
C VAL A 129 -23.19 12.76 -22.98
N PRO A 130 -24.48 12.70 -22.57
CA PRO A 130 -25.28 11.47 -22.63
C PRO A 130 -25.38 10.90 -24.04
N LEU A 131 -25.62 11.74 -25.05
CA LEU A 131 -25.73 11.32 -26.45
C LEU A 131 -24.43 10.71 -26.97
N LYS A 132 -23.27 11.25 -26.56
CA LYS A 132 -21.97 10.67 -26.90
C LYS A 132 -21.79 9.29 -26.27
N ASN A 133 -22.18 9.11 -25.01
CA ASN A 133 -22.13 7.81 -24.34
C ASN A 133 -23.05 6.79 -25.02
N GLU A 134 -24.28 7.19 -25.34
CA GLU A 134 -25.24 6.37 -26.07
C GLU A 134 -24.70 5.95 -27.44
N ARG A 135 -24.06 6.87 -28.17
CA ARG A 135 -23.40 6.58 -29.45
C ARG A 135 -22.34 5.47 -29.31
N GLU A 136 -21.50 5.52 -28.28
CA GLU A 136 -20.48 4.48 -28.08
C GLU A 136 -21.09 3.13 -27.67
N ILE A 137 -22.17 3.14 -26.89
CA ILE A 137 -22.93 1.92 -26.56
C ILE A 137 -23.50 1.29 -27.84
N LEU A 138 -24.24 2.07 -28.63
CA LEU A 138 -24.83 1.61 -29.89
C LEU A 138 -23.76 1.12 -30.87
N ARG A 139 -22.60 1.79 -30.92
CA ARG A 139 -21.46 1.35 -31.74
C ARG A 139 -20.97 -0.03 -31.31
N GLY A 140 -20.84 -0.29 -30.02
CA GLY A 140 -20.48 -1.60 -29.49
C GLY A 140 -21.53 -2.67 -29.82
N GLU A 141 -22.81 -2.32 -29.72
CA GLU A 141 -23.91 -3.22 -30.04
C GLU A 141 -23.98 -3.58 -31.53
N VAL A 142 -23.75 -2.62 -32.41
CA VAL A 142 -23.64 -2.85 -33.86
C VAL A 142 -22.51 -3.82 -34.17
N GLU A 143 -21.33 -3.65 -33.56
CA GLU A 143 -20.21 -4.59 -33.77
C GLU A 143 -20.53 -5.99 -33.25
N ARG A 144 -21.20 -6.10 -32.09
CA ARG A 144 -21.68 -7.38 -31.57
C ARG A 144 -22.65 -8.06 -32.55
N LEU A 145 -23.64 -7.32 -33.06
CA LEU A 145 -24.63 -7.85 -34.00
C LEU A 145 -23.99 -8.28 -35.33
N LYS A 146 -23.00 -7.53 -35.84
CA LYS A 146 -22.21 -7.95 -37.01
C LYS A 146 -21.52 -9.29 -36.79
N LEU A 147 -20.87 -9.48 -35.64
CA LEU A 147 -20.22 -10.75 -35.29
C LEU A 147 -21.23 -11.90 -35.14
N GLN A 148 -22.40 -11.63 -34.56
CA GLN A 148 -23.48 -12.61 -34.43
C GLN A 148 -24.07 -12.99 -35.79
N ALA A 149 -24.33 -12.02 -36.67
CA ALA A 149 -24.80 -12.28 -38.03
C ALA A 149 -23.78 -13.09 -38.83
N TYR A 150 -22.50 -12.75 -38.73
CA TYR A 150 -21.42 -13.49 -39.38
C TYR A 150 -21.35 -14.95 -38.90
N SER A 151 -21.39 -15.17 -37.58
CA SER A 151 -21.33 -16.53 -37.01
C SER A 151 -22.58 -17.36 -37.34
N SER A 152 -23.76 -16.73 -37.34
CA SER A 152 -25.02 -17.36 -37.75
C SER A 152 -25.00 -17.76 -39.22
N ALA A 153 -24.58 -16.87 -40.13
CA ALA A 153 -24.45 -17.17 -41.55
C ALA A 153 -23.44 -18.30 -41.81
N LEU A 154 -22.31 -18.30 -41.09
CA LEU A 154 -21.31 -19.36 -41.18
C LEU A 154 -21.89 -20.72 -40.73
N THR A 155 -22.70 -20.72 -39.67
CA THR A 155 -23.38 -21.91 -39.16
C THR A 155 -24.41 -22.42 -40.17
N ALA A 156 -25.24 -21.54 -40.72
CA ALA A 156 -26.22 -21.87 -41.74
C ALA A 156 -25.57 -22.48 -43.01
N LEU A 157 -24.46 -21.90 -43.48
CA LEU A 157 -23.69 -22.43 -44.61
C LEU A 157 -23.14 -23.84 -44.32
N ARG A 158 -22.63 -24.08 -43.11
CA ARG A 158 -22.16 -25.41 -42.71
C ARG A 158 -23.30 -26.43 -42.66
N THR A 159 -24.46 -26.03 -42.15
CA THR A 159 -25.65 -26.89 -42.11
C THR A 159 -26.16 -27.21 -43.52
N MET A 160 -26.28 -26.19 -44.39
CA MET A 160 -26.65 -26.42 -45.80
C MET A 160 -25.66 -27.36 -46.50
N LYS A 161 -24.36 -27.18 -46.27
CA LYS A 161 -23.33 -28.07 -46.82
C LYS A 161 -23.49 -29.52 -46.35
N ARG A 162 -23.84 -29.75 -45.07
CA ARG A 162 -24.13 -31.10 -44.55
C ARG A 162 -25.40 -31.68 -45.18
N ASN A 163 -26.50 -30.94 -45.14
CA ASN A 163 -27.78 -31.41 -45.68
C ASN A 163 -27.67 -31.74 -47.19
N PHE A 164 -26.89 -30.97 -47.95
CA PHE A 164 -26.63 -31.25 -49.36
C PHE A 164 -25.81 -32.54 -49.57
N ALA A 165 -24.85 -32.82 -48.69
CA ALA A 165 -24.09 -34.07 -48.71
C ALA A 165 -24.96 -35.29 -48.32
N GLU A 166 -25.97 -35.10 -47.46
CA GLU A 166 -26.91 -36.15 -47.05
C GLU A 166 -27.98 -36.44 -48.12
N LEU A 167 -28.45 -35.42 -48.83
CA LEU A 167 -29.46 -35.55 -49.90
C LEU A 167 -28.89 -36.09 -51.22
N SER A 168 -27.57 -36.14 -51.37
CA SER A 168 -26.93 -36.68 -52.56
C SER A 168 -25.62 -37.43 -52.24
N PRO A 169 -25.70 -38.66 -51.70
CA PRO A 169 -24.53 -39.46 -51.38
C PRO A 169 -23.71 -39.87 -52.62
N ASP A 170 -24.37 -39.96 -53.78
CA ASP A 170 -23.81 -40.53 -55.02
C ASP A 170 -23.43 -39.48 -56.09
N CYS A 171 -23.66 -38.19 -55.85
CA CYS A 171 -23.08 -37.15 -56.72
C CYS A 171 -21.68 -36.81 -56.22
N GLY A 172 -20.66 -37.39 -56.85
CA GLY A 172 -19.28 -36.97 -56.68
C GLY A 172 -19.12 -35.46 -56.92
N LEU A 173 -19.11 -34.68 -55.83
CA LEU A 173 -18.86 -33.23 -55.84
C LEU A 173 -17.39 -32.88 -56.18
N SER A 174 -16.62 -33.82 -56.74
CA SER A 174 -15.26 -33.55 -57.21
C SER A 174 -15.22 -32.85 -58.58
N THR A 175 -16.35 -32.62 -59.27
CA THR A 175 -16.32 -32.15 -60.67
C THR A 175 -17.12 -30.87 -61.01
N ILE A 176 -17.97 -30.30 -60.14
CA ILE A 176 -18.84 -29.16 -60.55
C ILE A 176 -18.41 -27.77 -60.01
N TYR A 177 -17.33 -27.65 -59.23
CA TYR A 177 -16.70 -26.35 -59.02
C TYR A 177 -15.32 -26.29 -59.67
N GLY A 178 -15.33 -26.14 -61.00
CA GLY A 178 -14.27 -25.47 -61.73
C GLY A 178 -14.16 -24.01 -61.27
N LEU A 179 -13.55 -23.79 -60.12
CA LEU A 179 -13.02 -22.50 -59.68
C LEU A 179 -11.56 -22.68 -59.26
N THR A 180 -10.75 -23.13 -60.21
CA THR A 180 -9.33 -22.78 -60.25
C THR A 180 -9.24 -21.30 -60.64
N GLY A 181 -9.31 -20.40 -59.64
CA GLY A 181 -9.45 -18.98 -59.92
C GLY A 181 -9.08 -18.05 -58.75
N SER A 182 -7.77 -17.89 -58.53
CA SER A 182 -7.10 -16.81 -57.80
C SER A 182 -7.01 -16.88 -56.26
N LYS A 183 -5.77 -17.05 -55.81
CA LYS A 183 -5.27 -16.94 -54.42
C LYS A 183 -5.29 -15.51 -53.85
N THR A 184 -6.02 -14.57 -54.44
CA THR A 184 -5.91 -13.13 -54.08
C THR A 184 -6.89 -12.65 -53.01
N SER A 185 -7.93 -13.41 -52.66
CA SER A 185 -8.96 -12.90 -51.72
C SER A 185 -8.58 -13.00 -50.23
N TYR A 186 -7.74 -13.96 -49.83
CA TYR A 186 -7.36 -14.14 -48.41
C TYR A 186 -6.31 -13.14 -47.91
N GLN A 187 -5.58 -12.44 -48.79
CA GLN A 187 -4.62 -11.41 -48.37
C GLN A 187 -5.28 -10.06 -48.06
N SER A 188 -6.44 -9.76 -48.64
CA SER A 188 -7.17 -8.52 -48.36
C SER A 188 -7.77 -8.48 -46.95
N LEU A 189 -8.10 -9.65 -46.37
CA LEU A 189 -8.64 -9.78 -45.01
C LEU A 189 -7.60 -9.63 -43.90
N ARG A 190 -6.30 -9.80 -44.18
CA ARG A 190 -5.23 -9.50 -43.21
C ARG A 190 -4.92 -8.00 -43.13
N ARG A 191 -5.13 -7.23 -44.19
CA ARG A 191 -4.87 -5.77 -44.18
C ARG A 191 -5.93 -4.98 -43.40
N LEU A 192 -7.19 -5.41 -43.39
CA LEU A 192 -8.24 -4.73 -42.62
C LEU A 192 -8.14 -4.96 -41.11
N LYS A 193 -7.50 -6.05 -40.65
CA LYS A 193 -7.31 -6.34 -39.22
C LYS A 193 -6.09 -5.65 -38.61
N ALA A 194 -5.14 -5.18 -39.43
CA ALA A 194 -3.95 -4.46 -38.95
C ALA A 194 -4.21 -2.96 -38.69
N ASN A 195 -5.19 -2.36 -39.39
CA ASN A 195 -5.48 -0.92 -39.28
C ASN A 195 -6.49 -0.55 -38.18
N SER A 196 -7.02 -1.51 -37.40
CA SER A 196 -7.94 -1.22 -36.28
C SER A 196 -7.27 -1.26 -34.90
N THR A 197 -5.94 -1.39 -34.85
CA THR A 197 -5.14 -1.45 -33.61
C THR A 197 -4.30 -0.19 -33.38
N VAL A 198 -4.46 0.84 -34.21
CA VAL A 198 -3.85 2.15 -34.02
C VAL A 198 -4.97 3.18 -34.07
N HIS A 199 -5.57 3.44 -32.91
CA HIS A 199 -6.07 4.73 -32.44
C HIS A 199 -6.70 4.56 -31.06
#